data_AF-A0A520HR29-F1
#
_entry.id   AF-A0A520HR29-F1
#
_cell.length_a   1.000
_cell.length_b   1.000
_cell.length_c   1.000
_cell.angle_alpha   90.00
_cell.angle_beta   90.00
_cell.angle_gamma   90.00
#
_symmetry.space_group_name_H-M   'P 1'
#
loop_
_entity.id
_entity.type
_entity.pdbx_description
1 polymer ?
#
loop_
_entity_poly.entity_id
_entity_poly.type
_entity_poly.pdbx_seq_one_letter_code
_entity_poly.pdbx_strand_id
1 'polypeptide(L)'
;AADKATYLRTVQDWIVTPQLKSSAGLAGVDSLGGYTKQYLVVPDIQRMAAMKITLHDLATALERNNTSAGAGVVNRNGEGLAVRADGRVRNADELARTVIATRESVPILLSQIGTVRTGQALRMGSASENGHEVVVGTAVMRIGENSRTVSTGVGERLKEIGRALPVDVVVKPVLNRTELVNSTIATVARNLAEGALLVIVVLFALLGNFRAALIAALVIPITMLLTSVGMLRAGVSANLMSLGALDFGLIVDGAVIIVENALRRLGDAQHGRAEPLPLRQRLDLVAASAREMIRPSVYGQAIIILVYAPLLTFTGVEGKMFEPMALTVIVALVFAFILSMTFVPAAIAIWLSRP
;
A
#
# COMPACT_ATOMS: atom_id res chain seq x y z
N ALA A 1 4.34 24.00 -28.59
CA ALA A 1 4.08 23.61 -27.19
C ALA A 1 2.88 22.66 -27.09
N ALA A 2 1.69 23.07 -27.56
CA ALA A 2 0.47 22.26 -27.49
C ALA A 2 0.57 20.89 -28.18
N ASP A 3 1.22 20.79 -29.34
CA ASP A 3 1.40 19.50 -30.04
C ASP A 3 2.27 18.53 -29.25
N LYS A 4 3.35 19.03 -28.61
CA LYS A 4 4.18 18.22 -27.71
C LYS A 4 3.37 17.71 -26.53
N ALA A 5 2.58 18.57 -25.90
CA ALA A 5 1.71 18.20 -24.79
C ALA A 5 0.59 17.21 -25.22
N THR A 6 0.12 17.32 -26.46
CA THR A 6 -0.83 16.36 -27.08
C THR A 6 -0.17 15.01 -27.32
N TYR A 7 1.07 15.01 -27.81
CA TYR A 7 1.86 13.79 -28.04
C TYR A 7 2.12 13.05 -26.72
N LEU A 8 2.60 13.76 -25.69
CA LEU A 8 2.81 13.19 -24.35
C LEU A 8 1.52 12.62 -23.76
N ARG A 9 0.39 13.31 -23.93
CA ARG A 9 -0.91 12.84 -23.46
C ARG A 9 -1.35 11.56 -24.19
N THR A 10 -1.11 11.51 -25.50
CA THR A 10 -1.41 10.33 -26.32
C THR A 10 -0.57 9.13 -25.87
N VAL A 11 0.72 9.32 -25.62
CA VAL A 11 1.61 8.28 -25.08
C VAL A 11 1.14 7.82 -23.69
N GLN A 12 0.78 8.75 -22.82
CA GLN A 12 0.26 8.41 -21.49
C GLN A 12 -1.02 7.57 -21.57
N ASP A 13 -2.01 7.99 -22.36
CA ASP A 13 -3.33 7.35 -22.39
C ASP A 13 -3.33 6.00 -23.13
N TRP A 14 -2.48 5.85 -24.16
CA TRP A 14 -2.52 4.68 -25.05
C TRP A 14 -1.33 3.72 -24.90
N ILE A 15 -0.21 4.15 -24.30
CA ILE A 15 0.97 3.29 -24.09
C ILE A 15 1.18 3.01 -22.61
N VAL A 16 1.30 4.05 -21.78
CA VAL A 16 1.65 3.91 -20.36
C VAL A 16 0.47 3.38 -19.54
N THR A 17 -0.69 4.03 -19.63
CA THR A 17 -1.89 3.69 -18.85
C THR A 17 -2.34 2.23 -19.05
N PRO A 18 -2.48 1.69 -20.29
CA PRO A 18 -2.92 0.31 -20.48
C PRO A 18 -1.94 -0.71 -19.90
N GLN A 19 -0.63 -0.44 -20.00
CA GLN A 19 0.41 -1.33 -19.48
C GLN A 19 0.58 -1.25 -17.97
N LEU A 20 0.25 -0.11 -17.35
CA LEU A 20 0.24 0.05 -15.90
C LEU A 20 -1.01 -0.55 -15.27
N LYS A 21 -2.18 -0.43 -15.91
CA LYS A 21 -3.46 -0.98 -15.42
C LYS A 21 -3.42 -2.49 -15.16
N SER A 22 -2.52 -3.23 -15.83
CA SER A 22 -2.33 -4.67 -15.58
C SER A 22 -1.56 -4.98 -14.30
N SER A 23 -1.03 -3.97 -13.60
CA SER A 23 -0.26 -4.16 -12.35
C SER A 23 -1.20 -4.52 -11.20
N ALA A 24 -0.79 -5.49 -10.37
CA ALA A 24 -1.57 -5.92 -9.22
C ALA A 24 -1.77 -4.77 -8.21
N GLY A 25 -2.95 -4.70 -7.62
CA GLY A 25 -3.28 -3.72 -6.57
C GLY A 25 -3.67 -2.32 -7.07
N LEU A 26 -3.69 -2.07 -8.38
CA LEU A 26 -4.21 -0.82 -8.94
C LEU A 26 -5.72 -0.88 -9.22
N ALA A 27 -6.40 0.22 -8.88
CA ALA A 27 -7.79 0.50 -9.26
C ALA A 27 -7.86 1.18 -10.64
N GLY A 28 -6.86 2.01 -10.95
CA GLY A 28 -6.81 2.77 -12.19
C GLY A 28 -5.53 3.59 -12.32
N VAL A 29 -5.41 4.26 -13.46
CA VAL A 29 -4.38 5.26 -13.70
C VAL A 29 -5.08 6.48 -14.27
N ASP A 30 -4.97 7.59 -13.55
CA ASP A 30 -5.55 8.86 -13.95
C ASP A 30 -4.50 9.71 -14.63
N SER A 31 -4.88 10.36 -15.73
CA SER A 31 -3.99 11.22 -16.49
C SER A 31 -4.39 12.68 -16.31
N LEU A 32 -3.46 13.53 -15.88
CA LEU A 32 -3.64 14.98 -15.68
C LEU A 32 -2.69 15.77 -16.60
N GLY A 33 -3.19 16.87 -17.17
CA GLY A 33 -2.43 17.72 -18.09
C GLY A 33 -2.39 17.18 -19.51
N GLY A 34 -1.71 17.94 -20.38
CA GLY A 34 -1.69 17.71 -21.83
C GLY A 34 -3.04 17.98 -22.51
N TYR A 35 -3.11 17.62 -23.80
CA TYR A 35 -4.32 17.79 -24.60
C TYR A 35 -4.74 16.44 -25.18
N THR A 36 -6.03 16.14 -25.16
CA THR A 36 -6.56 14.98 -25.86
C THR A 36 -6.64 15.29 -27.35
N LYS A 37 -5.99 14.47 -28.19
CA LYS A 37 -6.05 14.59 -29.64
C LYS A 37 -7.51 14.42 -30.10
N GLN A 38 -8.00 15.38 -30.89
CA GLN A 38 -9.32 15.32 -31.51
C GLN A 38 -9.20 15.56 -33.01
N TYR A 39 -10.10 14.96 -33.78
CA TYR A 39 -10.31 15.32 -35.18
C TYR A 39 -11.42 16.36 -35.23
N LEU A 40 -11.08 17.59 -35.60
CA LEU A 40 -12.01 18.71 -35.67
C LEU A 40 -12.53 18.83 -37.10
N VAL A 41 -13.85 18.69 -37.25
CA VAL A 41 -14.57 18.99 -38.48
C VAL A 41 -15.06 20.44 -38.38
N VAL A 42 -14.51 21.31 -39.22
CA VAL A 42 -14.88 22.73 -39.28
C VAL A 42 -15.73 22.96 -40.53
N PRO A 43 -17.08 23.00 -40.40
CA PRO A 43 -17.97 23.19 -41.54
C PRO A 43 -17.86 24.60 -42.12
N ASP A 44 -17.92 24.70 -43.45
CA ASP A 44 -18.07 25.97 -44.17
C ASP A 44 -19.57 26.19 -44.45
N ILE A 45 -20.17 27.08 -43.67
CA ILE A 45 -21.61 27.35 -43.72
C ILE A 45 -22.06 27.83 -45.11
N GLN A 46 -21.22 28.58 -45.83
CA GLN A 46 -21.57 29.06 -47.18
C GLN A 46 -21.60 27.91 -48.19
N ARG A 47 -20.59 27.03 -48.17
CA ARG A 47 -20.55 25.85 -49.05
C ARG A 47 -21.66 24.87 -48.72
N MET A 48 -21.94 24.65 -47.44
CA MET A 48 -23.06 23.83 -46.98
C MET A 48 -24.40 24.39 -47.46
N ALA A 49 -24.61 25.70 -47.36
CA ALA A 49 -25.83 26.36 -47.84
C ALA A 49 -25.98 26.24 -49.37
N ALA A 50 -24.90 26.47 -50.13
CA ALA A 50 -24.89 26.30 -51.60
C ALA A 50 -25.25 24.86 -52.01
N MET A 51 -24.78 23.89 -51.24
CA MET A 51 -25.10 22.48 -51.42
C MET A 51 -26.37 22.05 -50.68
N LYS A 52 -27.15 22.96 -50.08
CA LYS A 52 -28.33 22.68 -49.23
C LYS A 52 -28.15 21.48 -48.27
N ILE A 53 -27.03 21.45 -47.56
CA ILE A 53 -26.72 20.45 -46.52
C ILE A 53 -26.85 21.14 -45.17
N THR A 54 -27.61 20.56 -44.24
CA THR A 54 -27.75 21.10 -42.89
C THR A 54 -26.66 20.58 -41.95
N LEU A 55 -26.45 21.24 -40.81
CA LEU A 55 -25.55 20.72 -39.76
C LEU A 55 -26.01 19.37 -39.21
N HIS A 56 -27.32 19.12 -39.19
CA HIS A 56 -27.88 17.84 -38.77
C HIS A 56 -27.55 16.71 -39.76
N ASP A 57 -27.61 16.99 -41.07
CA ASP A 57 -27.22 16.04 -42.11
C ASP A 57 -25.73 15.68 -41.98
N LEU A 58 -24.88 16.68 -41.74
CA LEU A 58 -23.46 16.48 -41.50
C LEU A 58 -23.21 15.57 -40.28
N ALA A 59 -23.84 15.87 -39.14
CA ALA A 59 -23.68 15.07 -37.92
C ALA A 59 -24.14 13.62 -38.15
N THR A 60 -25.31 13.42 -38.74
CA THR A 60 -25.89 12.11 -39.03
C THR A 60 -25.01 11.31 -40.00
N ALA A 61 -24.46 11.96 -41.03
CA ALA A 61 -23.57 11.32 -41.99
C ALA A 61 -22.26 10.88 -41.32
N LEU A 62 -21.68 11.72 -40.45
CA LEU A 62 -20.46 11.37 -39.72
C LEU A 62 -20.67 10.18 -38.77
N GLU A 63 -21.79 10.14 -38.06
CA GLU A 63 -22.13 9.02 -37.16
C GLU A 63 -22.30 7.71 -37.93
N ARG A 64 -23.00 7.72 -39.07
CA ARG A 64 -23.21 6.51 -39.90
C ARG A 64 -21.93 5.98 -40.52
N ASN A 65 -21.04 6.88 -40.95
CA ASN A 65 -19.80 6.52 -41.65
C ASN A 65 -18.63 6.15 -40.73
N ASN A 66 -18.82 6.07 -39.42
CA ASN A 66 -17.78 5.65 -38.47
C ASN A 66 -18.19 4.40 -37.68
N THR A 67 -18.73 3.40 -38.39
CA THR A 67 -19.20 2.13 -37.82
C THR A 67 -18.49 0.95 -38.47
N SER A 68 -18.21 -0.11 -37.71
CA SER A 68 -17.76 -1.40 -38.25
C SER A 68 -18.89 -2.41 -38.13
N ALA A 69 -19.13 -3.20 -39.18
CA ALA A 69 -20.16 -4.26 -39.19
C ALA A 69 -19.55 -5.63 -39.50
N GLY A 70 -20.02 -6.66 -38.79
CA GLY A 70 -19.70 -8.06 -39.09
C GLY A 70 -20.70 -8.61 -40.12
N ALA A 71 -20.20 -9.26 -41.17
CA ALA A 71 -21.03 -9.81 -42.25
C ALA A 71 -21.18 -11.34 -42.18
N GLY A 72 -20.84 -11.94 -41.03
CA GLY A 72 -20.96 -13.39 -40.80
C GLY A 72 -19.79 -14.19 -41.39
N VAL A 73 -20.06 -15.46 -41.68
CA VAL A 73 -19.06 -16.41 -42.20
C VAL A 73 -19.59 -17.00 -43.50
N VAL A 74 -18.76 -16.96 -44.55
CA VAL A 74 -19.03 -17.61 -45.83
C VAL A 74 -18.27 -18.93 -45.86
N ASN A 75 -18.98 -20.05 -46.01
CA ASN A 75 -18.35 -21.35 -46.16
C ASN A 75 -17.92 -21.54 -47.62
N ARG A 76 -16.63 -21.79 -47.85
CA ARG A 76 -16.08 -22.10 -49.17
C ARG A 76 -15.20 -23.34 -49.04
N ASN A 77 -15.58 -24.43 -49.72
CA ASN A 77 -14.85 -25.69 -49.71
C ASN A 77 -14.59 -26.29 -48.32
N GLY A 78 -15.49 -26.06 -47.35
CA GLY A 78 -15.33 -26.55 -45.98
C GLY A 78 -14.57 -25.60 -45.06
N GLU A 79 -13.97 -24.52 -45.57
CA GLU A 79 -13.42 -23.43 -44.76
C GLU A 79 -14.45 -22.33 -44.52
N GLY A 80 -14.61 -21.93 -43.26
CA GLY A 80 -15.42 -20.78 -42.87
C GLY A 80 -14.62 -19.48 -42.96
N LEU A 81 -14.86 -18.68 -44.01
CA LEU A 81 -14.24 -17.37 -44.19
C LEU A 81 -15.07 -16.30 -43.49
N ALA A 82 -14.52 -15.69 -42.43
CA ALA A 82 -15.17 -14.57 -41.75
C ALA A 82 -15.15 -13.31 -42.64
N VAL A 83 -16.32 -12.72 -42.89
CA VAL A 83 -16.46 -11.49 -43.66
C VAL A 83 -16.66 -10.32 -42.71
N ARG A 84 -15.82 -9.29 -42.85
CA ARG A 84 -15.87 -8.07 -42.03
C ARG A 84 -15.85 -6.83 -42.92
N ALA A 85 -16.78 -5.91 -42.67
CA ALA A 85 -16.76 -4.58 -43.26
C ALA A 85 -16.23 -3.58 -42.22
N ASP A 86 -15.03 -3.05 -42.45
CA ASP A 86 -14.42 -2.05 -41.58
C ASP A 86 -14.69 -0.64 -42.12
N GLY A 87 -15.65 0.06 -41.53
CA GLY A 87 -15.97 1.46 -41.84
C GLY A 87 -15.43 2.45 -40.80
N ARG A 88 -14.45 2.07 -39.97
CA ARG A 88 -13.86 2.99 -38.99
C ARG A 88 -12.89 3.96 -39.64
N VAL A 89 -13.06 5.24 -39.32
CA VAL A 89 -12.16 6.31 -39.75
C VAL A 89 -10.88 6.28 -38.91
N ARG A 90 -9.71 6.25 -39.57
CA ARG A 90 -8.40 6.10 -38.89
C ARG A 90 -7.63 7.41 -38.76
N ASN A 91 -7.78 8.29 -39.74
CA ASN A 91 -7.03 9.54 -39.82
C ASN A 91 -7.89 10.68 -40.40
N ALA A 92 -7.35 11.90 -40.35
CA ALA A 92 -8.04 13.10 -40.81
C ALA A 92 -8.34 13.07 -42.32
N ASP A 93 -7.49 12.45 -43.12
CA ASP A 93 -7.66 12.39 -44.59
C ASP A 93 -8.81 11.46 -44.98
N GLU A 94 -8.94 10.31 -44.31
CA GLU A 94 -10.08 9.42 -44.45
C GLU A 94 -11.38 10.13 -44.02
N LEU A 95 -11.34 10.87 -42.90
CA LEU A 95 -12.50 11.64 -42.45
C LEU A 95 -12.91 12.70 -43.48
N ALA A 96 -11.94 13.36 -44.12
CA ALA A 96 -12.20 14.38 -45.14
C ALA A 96 -12.82 13.79 -46.42
N ARG A 97 -12.59 12.50 -46.71
CA ARG A 97 -13.15 11.78 -47.86
C ARG A 97 -14.50 11.13 -47.56
N THR A 98 -15.03 11.29 -46.36
CA THR A 98 -16.34 10.75 -46.00
C THR A 98 -17.44 11.37 -46.87
N VAL A 99 -18.30 10.53 -47.43
CA VAL A 99 -19.47 10.97 -48.22
C VAL A 99 -20.54 11.47 -47.26
N ILE A 100 -20.94 12.73 -47.41
CA ILE A 100 -21.94 13.38 -46.56
C ILE A 100 -23.33 13.29 -47.18
N ALA A 101 -23.42 13.50 -48.49
CA ALA A 101 -24.67 13.40 -49.24
C ALA A 101 -24.38 12.89 -50.66
N THR A 102 -25.41 12.39 -51.34
CA THR A 102 -25.33 12.05 -52.77
C THR A 102 -26.43 12.80 -53.51
N ARG A 103 -26.09 13.47 -54.62
CA ARG A 103 -27.05 14.18 -55.47
C ARG A 103 -26.85 13.78 -56.91
N GLU A 104 -27.92 13.35 -57.58
CA GLU A 104 -27.87 12.95 -59.00
C GLU A 104 -26.73 11.94 -59.26
N SER A 105 -26.49 11.02 -58.32
CA SER A 105 -25.39 10.04 -58.32
C SER A 105 -23.97 10.61 -58.15
N VAL A 106 -23.82 11.91 -57.88
CA VAL A 106 -22.55 12.54 -57.53
C VAL A 106 -22.40 12.60 -56.00
N PRO A 107 -21.37 11.98 -55.40
CA PRO A 107 -21.12 12.05 -53.97
C PRO A 107 -20.55 13.41 -53.58
N ILE A 108 -21.06 13.97 -52.48
CA ILE A 108 -20.55 15.18 -51.85
C ILE A 108 -19.68 14.78 -50.67
N LEU A 109 -18.39 15.09 -50.74
CA LEU A 109 -17.41 14.74 -49.72
C LEU A 109 -17.34 15.80 -48.62
N LEU A 110 -16.91 15.41 -47.43
CA LEU A 110 -16.70 16.33 -46.33
C LEU A 110 -15.72 17.46 -46.70
N SER A 111 -14.66 17.16 -47.44
CA SER A 111 -13.68 18.13 -47.92
C SER A 111 -14.27 19.22 -48.83
N GLN A 112 -15.44 19.00 -49.43
CA GLN A 112 -16.12 19.97 -50.28
C GLN A 112 -16.95 20.97 -49.46
N ILE A 113 -17.37 20.60 -48.25
CA ILE A 113 -18.26 21.41 -47.41
C ILE A 113 -17.64 21.83 -46.07
N GLY A 114 -16.38 21.48 -45.83
CA GLY A 114 -15.67 21.84 -44.62
C GLY A 114 -14.21 21.44 -44.68
N THR A 115 -13.49 21.77 -43.60
CA THR A 115 -12.10 21.37 -43.42
C THR A 115 -11.99 20.42 -42.25
N VAL A 116 -11.19 19.36 -42.40
CA VAL A 116 -10.84 18.46 -41.31
C VAL A 116 -9.42 18.77 -40.90
N ARG A 117 -9.21 18.99 -39.60
CA ARG A 117 -7.87 19.16 -39.04
C ARG A 117 -7.72 18.40 -37.73
N THR A 118 -6.50 17.98 -37.45
CA THR A 118 -6.18 17.51 -36.10
C THR A 118 -6.17 18.70 -35.17
N GLY A 119 -6.90 18.61 -34.07
CA GLY A 119 -6.94 19.61 -33.03
C GLY A 119 -6.91 18.97 -31.65
N GLN A 120 -7.30 19.75 -30.67
CA GLN A 120 -7.15 19.44 -29.25
C GLN A 120 -8.51 19.62 -28.58
N ALA A 121 -8.86 18.70 -27.68
CA ALA A 121 -10.01 18.88 -26.81
C ALA A 121 -9.84 20.09 -25.90
N LEU A 122 -10.95 20.64 -25.41
CA LEU A 122 -10.93 21.65 -24.37
C LEU A 122 -10.18 21.08 -23.15
N ARG A 123 -9.20 21.86 -22.66
CA ARG A 123 -8.35 21.44 -21.56
C ARG A 123 -9.13 21.55 -20.25
N MET A 124 -9.35 20.41 -19.60
CA MET A 124 -10.02 20.34 -18.29
C MET A 124 -9.04 20.42 -17.11
N GLY A 125 -7.74 20.38 -17.36
CA GLY A 125 -6.71 20.46 -16.33
C GLY A 125 -5.32 20.67 -16.92
N SER A 126 -4.43 21.26 -16.13
CA SER A 126 -3.03 21.48 -16.51
C SER A 126 -2.10 20.81 -15.51
N ALA A 127 -0.94 20.38 -16.00
CA ALA A 127 0.13 19.88 -15.15
C ALA A 127 1.47 20.48 -15.61
N SER A 128 2.28 20.86 -14.63
CA SER A 128 3.60 21.42 -14.85
C SER A 128 4.58 20.91 -13.81
N GLU A 129 5.81 20.64 -14.22
CA GLU A 129 6.93 20.29 -13.36
C GLU A 129 8.00 21.38 -13.52
N ASN A 130 8.36 22.08 -12.43
CA ASN A 130 9.36 23.15 -12.43
C ASN A 130 9.16 24.18 -13.57
N GLY A 131 7.92 24.64 -13.77
CA GLY A 131 7.56 25.62 -14.80
C GLY A 131 7.45 25.07 -16.23
N HIS A 132 7.72 23.78 -16.44
CA HIS A 132 7.60 23.14 -17.75
C HIS A 132 6.32 22.32 -17.84
N GLU A 133 5.62 22.40 -18.97
CA GLU A 133 4.39 21.62 -19.20
C GLU A 133 4.71 20.12 -19.33
N VAL A 134 4.02 19.31 -18.51
CA VAL A 134 4.16 17.86 -18.47
C VAL A 134 2.79 17.17 -18.44
N VAL A 135 2.80 15.85 -18.57
CA VAL A 135 1.62 15.00 -18.33
C VAL A 135 1.90 14.15 -17.11
N VAL A 136 1.00 14.19 -16.13
CA VAL A 136 1.12 13.44 -14.88
C VAL A 136 0.18 12.25 -14.94
N GLY A 137 0.73 11.05 -14.76
CA GLY A 137 -0.03 9.83 -14.54
C GLY A 137 -0.05 9.47 -13.06
N THR A 138 -1.23 9.38 -12.45
CA THR A 138 -1.41 8.97 -11.06
C THR A 138 -1.89 7.53 -11.02
N ALA A 139 -1.06 6.62 -10.53
CA ALA A 139 -1.45 5.23 -10.28
C ALA A 139 -2.29 5.17 -8.99
N VAL A 140 -3.59 4.87 -9.12
CA VAL A 140 -4.54 4.83 -8.01
C VAL A 140 -4.60 3.41 -7.48
N MET A 141 -4.25 3.24 -6.20
CA MET A 141 -4.29 1.95 -5.50
C MET A 141 -5.72 1.54 -5.14
N ARG A 142 -6.04 0.24 -5.19
CA ARG A 142 -7.31 -0.28 -4.67
C ARG A 142 -7.41 -0.11 -3.16
N ILE A 143 -8.63 0.08 -2.67
CA ILE A 143 -8.92 0.17 -1.24
C ILE A 143 -8.49 -1.14 -0.56
N GLY A 144 -7.74 -1.05 0.54
CA GLY A 144 -7.28 -2.19 1.33
C GLY A 144 -5.95 -2.81 0.90
N GLU A 145 -5.40 -2.42 -0.25
CA GLU A 145 -4.08 -2.89 -0.69
C GLU A 145 -2.93 -2.21 0.07
N ASN A 146 -1.75 -2.83 0.05
CA ASN A 146 -0.56 -2.29 0.69
C ASN A 146 0.15 -1.26 -0.21
N SER A 147 0.23 0.00 0.24
CA SER A 147 0.84 1.09 -0.54
C SER A 147 2.30 0.87 -0.89
N ARG A 148 3.09 0.22 -0.03
CA ARG A 148 4.51 -0.08 -0.30
C ARG A 148 4.64 -1.14 -1.38
N THR A 149 3.87 -2.22 -1.30
CA THR A 149 3.89 -3.32 -2.28
C THR A 149 3.44 -2.81 -3.65
N VAL A 150 2.31 -2.09 -3.71
CA VAL A 150 1.78 -1.57 -4.98
C VAL A 150 2.71 -0.53 -5.59
N SER A 151 3.23 0.42 -4.80
CA SER A 151 4.15 1.45 -5.33
C SER A 151 5.45 0.85 -5.84
N THR A 152 5.97 -0.20 -5.18
CA THR A 152 7.18 -0.91 -5.63
C THR A 152 6.92 -1.64 -6.95
N GLY A 153 5.82 -2.39 -7.05
CA GLY A 153 5.45 -3.10 -8.29
C GLY A 153 5.18 -2.15 -9.46
N VAL A 154 4.54 -1.00 -9.20
CA VAL A 154 4.37 0.05 -10.21
C VAL A 154 5.72 0.62 -10.66
N GLY A 155 6.63 0.88 -9.72
CA GLY A 155 7.97 1.36 -10.04
C GLY A 155 8.78 0.40 -10.90
N GLU A 156 8.68 -0.91 -10.64
CA GLU A 156 9.29 -1.95 -11.47
C GLU A 156 8.67 -2.00 -12.86
N ARG A 157 7.33 -2.01 -12.93
CA ARG A 157 6.60 -2.01 -14.21
C ARG A 157 6.91 -0.77 -15.04
N LEU A 158 7.09 0.38 -14.41
CA LEU A 158 7.44 1.63 -15.08
C LEU A 158 8.82 1.57 -15.74
N LYS A 159 9.79 0.86 -15.13
CA LYS A 159 11.12 0.64 -15.72
C LYS A 159 11.05 -0.22 -16.97
N GLU A 160 10.16 -1.22 -16.98
CA GLU A 160 9.92 -2.06 -18.16
C GLU A 160 9.25 -1.27 -19.28
N ILE A 161 8.18 -0.54 -18.96
CA ILE A 161 7.47 0.33 -19.91
C ILE A 161 8.41 1.37 -20.49
N GLY A 162 9.29 1.94 -19.67
CA GLY A 162 10.28 2.94 -20.08
C GLY A 162 11.20 2.47 -21.20
N ARG A 163 11.46 1.16 -21.33
CA ARG A 163 12.27 0.59 -22.43
C ARG A 163 11.51 0.51 -23.76
N ALA A 164 10.18 0.47 -23.70
CA ALA A 164 9.29 0.41 -24.87
C ALA A 164 8.82 1.79 -25.34
N LEU A 165 9.17 2.86 -24.61
CA LEU A 165 8.78 4.21 -24.97
C LEU A 165 9.59 4.74 -26.17
N PRO A 166 9.01 5.67 -26.93
CA PRO A 166 9.74 6.43 -27.94
C PRO A 166 10.98 7.11 -27.34
N VAL A 167 12.05 7.22 -28.14
CA VAL A 167 13.37 7.75 -27.72
C VAL A 167 13.34 9.18 -27.17
N ASP A 168 12.29 9.94 -27.50
CA ASP A 168 12.06 11.33 -27.11
C ASP A 168 11.16 11.49 -25.86
N VAL A 169 10.67 10.39 -25.29
CA VAL A 169 9.77 10.39 -24.12
C VAL A 169 10.48 9.79 -22.91
N VAL A 170 10.54 10.57 -21.83
CA VAL A 170 11.07 10.13 -20.54
C VAL A 170 9.96 10.12 -19.51
N VAL A 171 9.78 8.99 -18.84
CA VAL A 171 8.84 8.85 -17.73
C VAL A 171 9.62 8.79 -16.43
N LYS A 172 9.31 9.72 -15.51
CA LYS A 172 9.95 9.83 -14.20
C LYS A 172 8.89 9.74 -13.09
N PRO A 173 9.15 8.98 -12.02
CA PRO A 173 8.30 9.01 -10.85
C PRO A 173 8.46 10.37 -10.13
N VAL A 174 7.37 11.12 -10.02
CA VAL A 174 7.34 12.42 -9.32
C VAL A 174 7.06 12.25 -7.83
N LEU A 175 6.23 11.25 -7.48
CA LEU A 175 5.90 10.92 -6.09
C LEU A 175 5.99 9.41 -5.89
N ASN A 176 6.85 8.99 -4.95
CA ASN A 176 7.03 7.59 -4.58
C ASN A 176 6.74 7.39 -3.09
N ARG A 177 5.56 6.83 -2.76
CA ARG A 177 5.17 6.58 -1.36
C ARG A 177 6.08 5.57 -0.65
N THR A 178 6.78 4.69 -1.38
CA THR A 178 7.68 3.71 -0.79
C THR A 178 8.83 4.36 -0.02
N GLU A 179 9.34 5.52 -0.47
CA GLU A 179 10.44 6.22 0.18
C GLU A 179 10.06 6.70 1.57
N LEU A 180 8.90 7.34 1.69
CA LEU A 180 8.37 7.79 2.97
C LEU A 180 8.13 6.60 3.92
N VAL A 181 7.50 5.53 3.42
CA VAL A 181 7.22 4.35 4.24
C VAL A 181 8.53 3.70 4.74
N ASN A 182 9.51 3.51 3.86
CA ASN A 182 10.79 2.89 4.23
C ASN A 182 11.58 3.75 5.22
N SER A 183 11.62 5.07 5.02
CA SER A 183 12.29 5.99 5.94
C SER A 183 11.65 5.97 7.33
N THR A 184 10.32 5.98 7.39
CA THR A 184 9.58 5.87 8.65
C THR A 184 9.83 4.54 9.34
N ILE A 185 9.79 3.41 8.62
CA ILE A 185 10.09 2.08 9.19
C ILE A 185 11.52 2.03 9.72
N ALA A 186 12.50 2.55 8.98
CA ALA A 186 13.90 2.58 9.41
C ALA A 186 14.07 3.41 10.70
N THR A 187 13.39 4.56 10.79
CA THR A 187 13.41 5.41 11.98
C THR A 187 12.77 4.71 13.18
N VAL A 188 11.62 4.07 12.98
CA VAL A 188 10.93 3.29 14.03
C VAL A 188 11.80 2.13 14.50
N ALA A 189 12.37 1.35 13.58
CA ALA A 189 13.23 0.23 13.91
C ALA A 189 14.45 0.67 14.72
N ARG A 190 15.06 1.79 14.35
CA ARG A 190 16.16 2.39 15.10
C ARG A 190 15.73 2.82 16.50
N ASN A 191 14.63 3.54 16.63
CA ASN A 191 14.12 3.99 17.92
C ASN A 191 13.70 2.83 18.83
N LEU A 192 13.10 1.78 18.27
CA LEU A 192 12.77 0.56 19.02
C LEU A 192 14.03 -0.17 19.48
N ALA A 193 15.06 -0.26 18.64
CA ALA A 193 16.33 -0.88 19.02
C ALA A 193 17.05 -0.07 20.12
N GLU A 194 17.11 1.25 19.99
CA GLU A 194 17.70 2.15 20.99
C GLU A 194 16.91 2.11 22.31
N GLY A 195 15.58 2.12 22.24
CA GLY A 195 14.69 1.99 23.40
C GLY A 195 14.84 0.65 24.12
N ALA A 196 14.83 -0.46 23.38
CA ALA A 196 15.07 -1.79 23.94
C ALA A 196 16.45 -1.88 24.61
N LEU A 197 17.49 -1.32 23.98
CA LEU A 197 18.83 -1.28 24.55
C LEU A 197 18.86 -0.50 25.87
N LEU A 198 18.21 0.66 25.94
CA LEU A 198 18.12 1.44 27.17
C LEU A 198 17.43 0.67 28.30
N VAL A 199 16.31 0.00 28.01
CA VAL A 199 15.64 -0.86 29.00
C VAL A 199 16.56 -1.97 29.47
N ILE A 200 17.27 -2.65 28.55
CA ILE A 200 18.22 -3.71 28.90
C ILE A 200 19.32 -3.17 29.83
N VAL A 201 19.91 -2.01 29.54
CA VAL A 201 20.93 -1.39 30.41
C VAL A 201 20.38 -1.11 31.81
N VAL A 202 19.17 -0.55 31.91
CA VAL A 202 18.52 -0.29 33.21
C VAL A 202 18.27 -1.60 33.95
N LEU A 203 17.84 -2.68 33.28
CA LEU A 203 17.65 -3.99 33.90
C LEU A 203 18.96 -4.56 34.46
N PHE A 204 20.06 -4.46 33.71
CA PHE A 204 21.37 -4.90 34.20
C PHE A 204 21.83 -4.08 35.43
N ALA A 205 21.55 -2.77 35.44
CA ALA A 205 21.87 -1.92 36.57
C ALA A 205 21.00 -2.20 37.82
N LEU A 206 19.71 -2.49 37.62
CA LEU A 206 18.75 -2.65 38.72
C LEU A 206 18.84 -4.04 39.37
N LEU A 207 18.97 -5.11 38.57
CA LEU A 207 18.93 -6.49 39.10
C LEU A 207 20.26 -6.95 39.72
N GLY A 208 21.40 -6.37 39.32
CA GLY A 208 22.74 -6.73 39.82
C GLY A 208 23.24 -8.13 39.42
N ASN A 209 22.35 -9.09 39.12
CA ASN A 209 22.67 -10.42 38.66
C ASN A 209 22.57 -10.52 37.13
N PHE A 210 23.71 -10.71 36.46
CA PHE A 210 23.82 -10.77 35.00
C PHE A 210 22.90 -11.83 34.37
N ARG A 211 22.73 -13.00 35.00
CA ARG A 211 21.90 -14.09 34.46
C ARG A 211 20.43 -13.75 34.53
N ALA A 212 20.00 -13.17 35.65
CA ALA A 212 18.61 -12.76 35.85
C ALA A 212 18.22 -11.60 34.92
N ALA A 213 19.11 -10.62 34.77
CA ALA A 213 18.95 -9.52 33.81
C ALA A 213 18.86 -10.02 32.36
N LEU A 214 19.68 -11.02 31.98
CA LEU A 214 19.63 -11.61 30.64
C LEU A 214 18.31 -12.36 30.38
N ILE A 215 17.78 -13.08 31.38
CA ILE A 215 16.48 -13.77 31.27
C ILE A 215 15.35 -12.74 31.07
N ALA A 216 15.33 -11.66 31.87
CA ALA A 216 14.36 -10.58 31.73
C ALA A 216 14.49 -9.86 30.37
N ALA A 217 15.72 -9.58 29.92
CA ALA A 217 15.99 -8.97 28.62
C ALA A 217 15.50 -9.83 27.45
N LEU A 218 15.58 -11.16 27.56
CA LEU A 218 15.13 -12.09 26.52
C LEU A 218 13.60 -12.12 26.35
N VAL A 219 12.83 -11.66 27.34
CA VAL A 219 11.38 -11.51 27.23
C VAL A 219 11.01 -10.49 26.16
N ILE A 220 11.81 -9.43 25.97
CA ILE A 220 11.57 -8.40 24.95
C ILE A 220 11.49 -9.00 23.54
N PRO A 221 12.55 -9.63 22.98
CA PRO A 221 12.52 -10.14 21.61
C PRO A 221 11.52 -11.29 21.41
N ILE A 222 11.33 -12.17 22.42
CA ILE A 222 10.36 -13.26 22.32
C ILE A 222 8.93 -12.69 22.27
N THR A 223 8.61 -11.72 23.13
CA THR A 223 7.29 -11.06 23.10
C THR A 223 7.08 -10.37 21.77
N MET A 224 8.07 -9.61 21.26
CA MET A 224 7.98 -8.93 19.97
C MET A 224 7.72 -9.89 18.81
N LEU A 225 8.35 -11.06 18.81
CA LEU A 225 8.11 -12.10 17.81
C LEU A 225 6.67 -12.63 17.89
N LEU A 226 6.20 -12.96 19.10
CA LEU A 226 4.82 -13.45 19.30
C LEU A 226 3.78 -12.39 18.95
N THR A 227 4.01 -11.14 19.32
CA THR A 227 3.17 -9.99 18.94
C THR A 227 3.10 -9.84 17.43
N SER A 228 4.24 -9.92 16.73
CA SER A 228 4.29 -9.83 15.28
C SER A 228 3.45 -10.93 14.60
N VAL A 229 3.50 -12.16 15.12
CA VAL A 229 2.65 -13.27 14.65
C VAL A 229 1.17 -13.00 14.97
N GLY A 230 0.86 -12.46 16.14
CA GLY A 230 -0.50 -12.06 16.52
C GLY A 230 -1.08 -10.97 15.62
N MET A 231 -0.30 -9.94 15.30
CA MET A 231 -0.68 -8.87 14.37
C MET A 231 -0.97 -9.41 12.98
N LEU A 232 -0.14 -10.35 12.48
CA LEU A 232 -0.35 -10.99 11.19
C LEU A 232 -1.69 -11.73 11.14
N ARG A 233 -2.05 -12.46 12.21
CA ARG A 233 -3.34 -13.17 12.30
C ARG A 233 -4.54 -12.22 12.42
N ALA A 234 -4.36 -11.09 13.10
CA ALA A 234 -5.39 -10.07 13.24
C ALA A 234 -5.53 -9.15 12.02
N GLY A 235 -4.67 -9.31 11.00
CA GLY A 235 -4.68 -8.46 9.81
C GLY A 235 -4.23 -7.01 10.07
N VAL A 236 -3.53 -6.77 11.19
CA VAL A 236 -3.07 -5.42 11.56
C VAL A 236 -1.72 -5.14 10.89
N SER A 237 -1.65 -4.04 10.14
CA SER A 237 -0.42 -3.62 9.49
C SER A 237 0.61 -3.16 10.52
N ALA A 238 1.87 -3.59 10.35
CA ALA A 238 3.02 -3.02 11.04
C ALA A 238 3.34 -1.64 10.44
N ASN A 239 2.77 -0.60 11.04
CA ASN A 239 2.94 0.79 10.64
C ASN A 239 3.48 1.59 11.84
N LEU A 240 3.76 2.88 11.62
CA LEU A 240 4.29 3.77 12.65
C LEU A 240 3.44 3.77 13.93
N MET A 241 2.11 3.77 13.79
CA MET A 241 1.20 3.85 14.93
C MET A 241 1.17 2.54 15.72
N SER A 242 1.14 1.39 15.05
CA SER A 242 1.10 0.09 15.72
C SER A 242 2.44 -0.28 16.38
N LEU A 243 3.56 -0.11 15.66
CA LEU A 243 4.90 -0.38 16.20
C LEU A 243 5.31 0.65 17.26
N GLY A 244 4.94 1.92 17.07
CA GLY A 244 5.28 3.01 17.99
C GLY A 244 4.55 2.95 19.33
N ALA A 245 3.44 2.21 19.41
CA ALA A 245 2.69 2.02 20.65
C ALA A 245 3.32 1.00 21.60
N LEU A 246 4.33 0.25 21.15
CA LEU A 246 4.97 -0.78 21.94
C LEU A 246 5.91 -0.17 22.99
N ASP A 247 5.48 -0.22 24.25
CA ASP A 247 6.28 0.16 25.40
C ASP A 247 7.01 -1.05 25.98
N PHE A 248 8.34 -1.04 25.90
CA PHE A 248 9.19 -2.11 26.46
C PHE A 248 9.12 -2.19 27.98
N GLY A 249 8.92 -1.07 28.68
CA GLY A 249 8.78 -1.06 30.13
C GLY A 249 7.56 -1.88 30.55
N LEU A 250 6.44 -1.65 29.88
CA LEU A 250 5.19 -2.38 30.07
C LEU A 250 5.32 -3.88 29.77
N ILE A 251 6.09 -4.25 28.74
CA ILE A 251 6.33 -5.64 28.34
C ILE A 251 7.18 -6.38 29.38
N VAL A 252 8.15 -5.71 29.99
CA VAL A 252 9.12 -6.36 30.88
C VAL A 252 8.71 -6.28 32.34
N ASP A 253 7.83 -5.36 32.72
CA ASP A 253 7.36 -5.13 34.10
C ASP A 253 7.00 -6.44 34.83
N GLY A 254 6.08 -7.23 34.28
CA GLY A 254 5.67 -8.49 34.89
C GLY A 254 6.83 -9.48 35.06
N ALA A 255 7.76 -9.53 34.10
CA ALA A 255 8.92 -10.41 34.17
C ALA A 255 9.90 -9.96 35.26
N VAL A 256 10.14 -8.65 35.39
CA VAL A 256 11.02 -8.08 36.43
C VAL A 256 10.48 -8.36 37.82
N ILE A 257 9.19 -8.11 38.05
CA ILE A 257 8.56 -8.34 39.35
C ILE A 257 8.70 -9.81 39.78
N ILE A 258 8.52 -10.75 38.84
CA ILE A 258 8.69 -12.19 39.10
C ILE A 258 10.16 -12.55 39.34
N VAL A 259 11.07 -12.01 38.52
CA VAL A 259 12.52 -12.23 38.66
C VAL A 259 13.00 -11.74 40.03
N GLU A 260 12.64 -10.52 40.42
CA GLU A 260 13.05 -9.91 41.68
C GLU A 260 12.51 -10.71 42.88
N ASN A 261 11.23 -11.11 42.86
CA ASN A 261 10.66 -11.92 43.93
C ASN A 261 11.31 -13.30 44.03
N ALA A 262 11.59 -13.94 42.89
CA ALA A 262 12.29 -15.22 42.84
C ALA A 262 13.72 -15.10 43.37
N LEU A 263 14.45 -14.05 42.98
CA LEU A 263 15.80 -13.76 43.47
C LEU A 263 15.81 -13.50 44.98
N ARG A 264 14.89 -12.68 45.48
CA ARG A 264 14.77 -12.40 46.92
C ARG A 264 14.56 -13.68 47.71
N ARG A 265 13.58 -14.51 47.33
CA ARG A 265 13.30 -15.78 48.03
C ARG A 265 14.45 -16.79 47.92
N LEU A 266 15.11 -16.87 46.76
CA LEU A 266 16.30 -17.72 46.60
C LEU A 266 17.46 -17.22 47.47
N GLY A 267 17.64 -15.90 47.55
CA GLY A 267 18.61 -15.25 48.43
C GLY A 267 18.34 -15.59 49.89
N ASP A 268 17.11 -15.43 50.36
CA ASP A 268 16.70 -15.76 51.74
C ASP A 268 16.90 -17.25 52.06
N ALA A 269 16.56 -18.14 51.12
CA ALA A 269 16.69 -19.59 51.30
C ALA A 269 18.15 -20.09 51.20
N GLN A 270 19.03 -19.34 50.54
CA GLN A 270 20.46 -19.61 50.43
C GLN A 270 21.26 -18.97 51.57
N HIS A 271 20.72 -17.93 52.23
CA HIS A 271 21.34 -17.31 53.40
C HIS A 271 21.53 -18.33 54.52
N GLY A 272 22.79 -18.54 54.92
CA GLY A 272 23.18 -19.48 55.97
C GLY A 272 23.43 -20.92 55.50
N ARG A 273 23.41 -21.22 54.18
CA ARG A 273 23.76 -22.54 53.63
C ARG A 273 25.02 -22.50 52.77
N ALA A 274 25.97 -23.40 53.06
CA ALA A 274 27.23 -23.54 52.33
C ALA A 274 27.06 -24.24 50.96
N GLU A 275 26.05 -25.10 50.81
CA GLU A 275 25.78 -25.81 49.56
C GLU A 275 24.65 -25.16 48.74
N PRO A 276 24.75 -25.16 47.40
CA PRO A 276 23.69 -24.67 46.53
C PRO A 276 22.44 -25.54 46.66
N LEU A 277 21.26 -24.91 46.69
CA LEU A 277 19.98 -25.60 46.77
C LEU A 277 19.82 -26.64 45.64
N PRO A 278 19.32 -27.86 45.94
CA PRO A 278 19.06 -28.86 44.92
C PRO A 278 17.99 -28.37 43.94
N LEU A 279 18.10 -28.78 42.67
CA LEU A 279 17.25 -28.30 41.58
C LEU A 279 15.74 -28.41 41.88
N ARG A 280 15.31 -29.50 42.53
CA ARG A 280 13.89 -29.68 42.93
C ARG A 280 13.42 -28.61 43.92
N GLN A 281 14.22 -28.32 44.95
CA GLN A 281 13.86 -27.27 45.91
C GLN A 281 13.87 -25.88 45.26
N ARG A 282 14.78 -25.62 44.31
CA ARG A 282 14.78 -24.35 43.54
C ARG A 282 13.53 -24.22 42.67
N LEU A 283 13.13 -25.27 41.98
CA LEU A 283 11.91 -25.31 41.18
C LEU A 283 10.68 -25.06 42.05
N ASP A 284 10.56 -25.74 43.19
CA ASP A 284 9.42 -25.58 44.09
C ASP A 284 9.35 -24.16 44.68
N LEU A 285 10.50 -23.60 45.08
CA LEU A 285 10.58 -22.28 45.68
C LEU A 285 10.29 -21.16 44.67
N VAL A 286 10.79 -21.28 43.44
CA VAL A 286 10.50 -20.34 42.34
C VAL A 286 9.05 -20.50 41.85
N ALA A 287 8.50 -21.71 41.85
CA ALA A 287 7.09 -21.93 41.51
C ALA A 287 6.16 -21.31 42.58
N ALA A 288 6.52 -21.43 43.86
CA ALA A 288 5.79 -20.80 44.95
C ALA A 288 5.86 -19.26 44.87
N SER A 289 7.04 -18.71 44.56
CA SER A 289 7.24 -17.26 44.39
C SER A 289 6.46 -16.70 43.20
N ALA A 290 6.43 -17.44 42.08
CA ALA A 290 5.65 -17.08 40.91
C ALA A 290 4.14 -17.11 41.24
N ARG A 291 3.66 -18.14 41.95
CA ARG A 291 2.24 -18.27 42.33
C ARG A 291 1.72 -17.12 43.19
N GLU A 292 2.54 -16.64 44.12
CA GLU A 292 2.21 -15.46 44.93
C GLU A 292 2.04 -14.20 44.06
N MET A 293 2.90 -14.07 43.05
CA MET A 293 2.93 -12.89 42.18
C MET A 293 1.88 -12.92 41.05
N ILE A 294 1.18 -14.05 40.85
CA ILE A 294 0.10 -14.17 39.86
C ILE A 294 -0.95 -13.07 40.09
N ARG A 295 -1.47 -12.96 41.32
CA ARG A 295 -2.61 -12.05 41.59
C ARG A 295 -2.23 -10.60 41.30
N PRO A 296 -1.15 -10.03 41.88
CA PRO A 296 -0.76 -8.65 41.58
C PRO A 296 -0.49 -8.40 40.09
N SER A 297 0.22 -9.32 39.43
CA SER A 297 0.57 -9.16 38.01
C SER A 297 -0.65 -9.23 37.09
N VAL A 298 -1.59 -10.15 37.34
CA VAL A 298 -2.85 -10.26 36.58
C VAL A 298 -3.69 -8.99 36.76
N TYR A 299 -3.85 -8.49 37.99
CA TYR A 299 -4.64 -7.29 38.24
C TYR A 299 -4.03 -6.06 37.57
N GLY A 300 -2.72 -5.85 37.71
CA GLY A 300 -2.01 -4.74 37.08
C GLY A 300 -2.18 -4.76 35.55
N GLN A 301 -2.00 -5.93 34.94
CA GLN A 301 -2.12 -6.05 33.50
C GLN A 301 -3.57 -5.96 33.00
N ALA A 302 -4.53 -6.47 33.76
CA ALA A 302 -5.96 -6.32 33.45
C ALA A 302 -6.38 -4.85 33.46
N ILE A 303 -5.86 -4.04 34.39
CA ILE A 303 -6.10 -2.59 34.42
C ILE A 303 -5.56 -1.94 33.15
N ILE A 304 -4.33 -2.26 32.76
CA ILE A 304 -3.73 -1.69 31.54
C ILE A 304 -4.56 -2.08 30.31
N ILE A 305 -4.92 -3.36 30.15
CA ILE A 305 -5.76 -3.83 29.04
C ILE A 305 -7.12 -3.11 29.04
N LEU A 306 -7.72 -2.91 30.22
CA LEU A 306 -9.00 -2.22 30.36
C LEU A 306 -8.92 -0.75 29.93
N VAL A 307 -7.78 -0.09 30.10
CA VAL A 307 -7.55 1.28 29.60
C VAL A 307 -7.49 1.32 28.06
N TYR A 308 -6.94 0.28 27.42
CA TYR A 308 -6.86 0.20 25.96
C TYR A 308 -8.15 -0.31 25.30
N ALA A 309 -9.00 -1.05 26.01
CA ALA A 309 -10.22 -1.64 25.44
C ALA A 309 -11.21 -0.62 24.84
N PRO A 310 -11.48 0.55 25.44
CA PRO A 310 -12.36 1.57 24.85
C PRO A 310 -11.89 2.09 23.49
N LEU A 311 -10.59 2.08 23.21
CA LEU A 311 -10.04 2.53 21.92
C LEU A 311 -10.53 1.64 20.76
N LEU A 312 -10.89 0.38 21.03
CA LEU A 312 -11.46 -0.54 20.04
C LEU A 312 -12.91 -0.19 19.68
N THR A 313 -13.58 0.68 20.46
CA THR A 313 -14.94 1.13 20.17
C THR A 313 -14.99 2.42 19.33
N PHE A 314 -13.83 3.04 19.08
CA PHE A 314 -13.75 4.24 18.26
C PHE A 314 -14.18 3.94 16.82
N THR A 315 -14.99 4.84 16.26
CA THR A 315 -15.46 4.75 14.87
C THR A 315 -14.85 5.86 14.02
N GLY A 316 -14.93 5.73 12.69
CA GLY A 316 -14.42 6.74 11.77
C GLY A 316 -12.89 6.80 11.68
N VAL A 317 -12.35 8.02 11.54
CA VAL A 317 -10.92 8.25 11.33
C VAL A 317 -10.10 7.90 12.57
N GLU A 318 -10.61 8.23 13.75
CA GLU A 318 -9.97 7.94 15.03
C GLU A 318 -9.82 6.42 15.22
N GLY A 319 -10.89 5.65 14.99
CA GLY A 319 -10.83 4.19 15.05
C GLY A 319 -9.73 3.62 14.16
N LYS A 320 -9.64 4.07 12.90
CA LYS A 320 -8.59 3.62 11.96
C LYS A 320 -7.16 3.94 12.40
N MET A 321 -6.97 4.95 13.25
CA MET A 321 -5.65 5.32 13.78
C MET A 321 -5.32 4.59 15.10
N PHE A 322 -6.29 4.48 16.01
CA PHE A 322 -6.07 3.99 17.38
C PHE A 322 -6.34 2.50 17.57
N GLU A 323 -7.24 1.89 16.80
CA GLU A 323 -7.57 0.45 16.88
C GLU A 323 -6.33 -0.44 16.62
N PRO A 324 -5.50 -0.21 15.57
CA PRO A 324 -4.27 -0.99 15.35
C PRO A 324 -3.29 -0.91 16.51
N MET A 325 -3.17 0.26 17.14
CA MET A 325 -2.29 0.51 18.27
C MET A 325 -2.77 -0.24 19.51
N ALA A 326 -4.06 -0.11 19.86
CA ALA A 326 -4.64 -0.79 21.02
C ALA A 326 -4.52 -2.31 20.90
N LEU A 327 -4.83 -2.86 19.72
CA LEU A 327 -4.72 -4.30 19.48
C LEU A 327 -3.27 -4.78 19.65
N THR A 328 -2.30 -4.04 19.11
CA THR A 328 -0.89 -4.41 19.18
C THR A 328 -0.40 -4.45 20.63
N VAL A 329 -0.76 -3.45 21.45
CA VAL A 329 -0.40 -3.41 22.88
C VAL A 329 -1.09 -4.53 23.67
N ILE A 330 -2.40 -4.76 23.47
CA ILE A 330 -3.13 -5.83 24.18
C ILE A 330 -2.53 -7.20 23.85
N VAL A 331 -2.24 -7.47 22.57
CA VAL A 331 -1.61 -8.72 22.15
C VAL A 331 -0.21 -8.87 22.75
N ALA A 332 0.60 -7.80 22.76
CA ALA A 332 1.93 -7.82 23.35
C ALA A 332 1.90 -8.10 24.85
N LEU A 333 0.99 -7.44 25.58
CA LEU A 333 0.78 -7.66 27.01
C LEU A 333 0.39 -9.12 27.29
N VAL A 334 -0.59 -9.65 26.55
CA VAL A 334 -1.05 -11.04 26.76
C VAL A 334 0.10 -12.03 26.57
N PHE A 335 0.93 -11.86 25.54
CA PHE A 335 2.10 -12.72 25.36
C PHE A 335 3.19 -12.49 26.42
N ALA A 336 3.46 -11.23 26.78
CA ALA A 336 4.40 -10.89 27.84
C ALA A 336 4.01 -11.55 29.18
N PHE A 337 2.72 -11.54 29.50
CA PHE A 337 2.18 -12.20 30.69
C PHE A 337 2.39 -13.70 30.69
N ILE A 338 2.04 -14.36 29.57
CA ILE A 338 2.20 -15.80 29.42
C ILE A 338 3.68 -16.16 29.58
N LEU A 339 4.60 -15.42 28.96
CA LEU A 339 6.03 -15.62 29.09
C LEU A 339 6.54 -15.36 30.51
N SER A 340 6.07 -14.29 31.15
CA SER A 340 6.41 -13.95 32.52
C SER A 340 6.00 -15.06 33.49
N MET A 341 4.83 -15.68 33.30
CA MET A 341 4.35 -16.73 34.21
C MET A 341 4.94 -18.13 33.92
N THR A 342 5.38 -18.38 32.69
CA THR A 342 5.84 -19.71 32.27
C THR A 342 7.36 -19.75 32.05
N PHE A 343 7.85 -18.99 31.07
CA PHE A 343 9.23 -19.00 30.62
C PHE A 343 10.19 -18.46 31.69
N VAL A 344 9.84 -17.34 32.34
CA VAL A 344 10.73 -16.66 33.28
C VAL A 344 11.01 -17.50 34.55
N PRO A 345 10.01 -18.01 35.29
CA PRO A 345 10.22 -18.91 36.43
C PRO A 345 11.01 -20.17 36.06
N ALA A 346 10.68 -20.79 34.93
CA ALA A 346 11.37 -21.99 34.47
C ALA A 346 12.86 -21.71 34.15
N ALA A 347 13.14 -20.60 33.47
CA ALA A 347 14.50 -20.19 33.15
C ALA A 347 15.31 -19.89 34.41
N ILE A 348 14.77 -19.13 35.37
CA ILE A 348 15.46 -18.81 36.63
C ILE A 348 15.77 -20.09 37.43
N ALA A 349 14.79 -20.98 37.56
CA ALA A 349 14.95 -22.21 38.34
C ALA A 349 15.99 -23.18 37.73
N ILE A 350 16.21 -23.14 36.41
CA ILE A 350 17.22 -23.96 35.75
C ILE A 350 18.59 -23.26 35.75
N TRP A 351 18.67 -22.00 35.33
CA TRP A 351 19.94 -21.30 35.06
C TRP A 351 20.62 -20.66 36.28
N LEU A 352 19.88 -20.36 37.35
CA LEU A 352 20.42 -19.61 38.49
C LEU A 352 21.03 -20.50 39.59
N SER A 353 22.15 -21.17 39.28
CA SER A 353 22.79 -22.14 40.18
C SER A 353 23.37 -21.55 41.48
N ARG A 354 23.66 -20.25 41.48
CA ARG A 354 24.13 -19.47 42.65
C ARG A 354 23.53 -18.05 42.52
N PRO A 355 22.82 -17.53 43.54
CA PRO A 355 22.19 -16.21 43.51
C PRO A 355 23.22 -15.08 43.42
#